data_AF-A0A2E6L1G7-F1
#
_entry.id   AF-A0A2E6L1G7-F1
#
_cell.length_a   1.000
_cell.length_b   1.000
_cell.length_c   1.000
_cell.angle_alpha   90.00
_cell.angle_beta   90.00
_cell.angle_gamma   90.00
#
_symmetry.space_group_name_H-M   'P 1'
#
loop_
_entity.id
_entity.type
_entity.pdbx_description
1 polymer ?
#
loop_
_entity_poly.entity_id
_entity_poly.type
_entity_poly.pdbx_seq_one_letter_code
_entity_poly.pdbx_strand_id
1 'polypeptide(L)'
;NTPQVSRGVEGKIKPSSTNQSLELSANFTDLGAYEGKATPLSGGTSIRLHPRTIEAETFSSHKGPQIFDGEGLKFVGAINHSHWIEYPGFRIKECEKFSVRYASGGAGAKITISANGQKIAAAEIKPTGDWNKWEEMTIPLVDLPDGLVDLRLTFTNPGKQHLVNLDWIHFE
;
A
#
# COMPACT_ATOMS: atom_id res chain seq x y z
N ASN A 1 17.34 -3.80 -43.76
CA ASN A 1 18.12 -3.44 -42.55
C ASN A 1 17.53 -2.19 -41.93
N THR A 2 16.65 -2.38 -40.95
CA THR A 2 16.04 -1.28 -40.21
C THR A 2 17.05 -0.82 -39.14
N PRO A 3 17.38 0.49 -39.04
CA PRO A 3 18.25 0.96 -37.98
C PRO A 3 17.59 0.72 -36.62
N GLN A 4 18.23 -0.08 -35.77
CA GLN A 4 17.90 -0.12 -34.35
C GLN A 4 18.74 0.93 -33.63
N VAL A 5 18.09 1.97 -33.12
CA VAL A 5 18.72 2.94 -32.23
C VAL A 5 18.30 2.58 -30.80
N SER A 6 19.17 1.90 -30.06
CA SER A 6 19.00 1.76 -28.61
C SER A 6 19.76 2.89 -27.92
N ARG A 7 19.05 3.96 -27.52
CA ARG A 7 19.55 4.91 -26.52
C ARG A 7 18.80 4.64 -25.23
N GLY A 8 19.42 3.92 -24.31
CA GLY A 8 18.94 3.79 -22.94
C GLY A 8 19.55 4.88 -22.07
N VAL A 9 18.78 5.38 -21.10
CA VAL A 9 19.31 6.18 -19.99
C VAL A 9 19.24 5.30 -18.76
N GLU A 10 20.38 5.02 -18.13
CA GLU A 10 20.43 4.36 -16.82
C GLU A 10 20.51 5.44 -15.74
N GLY A 11 19.74 5.28 -14.67
CA GLY A 11 19.75 6.18 -13.52
C GLY A 11 19.34 5.45 -12.25
N LYS A 12 19.83 5.92 -11.11
CA LYS A 12 19.42 5.45 -9.78
C LYS A 12 18.66 6.56 -9.07
N ILE A 13 17.44 6.26 -8.63
CA ILE A 13 16.65 7.16 -7.78
C ILE A 13 16.59 6.56 -6.37
N LYS A 14 16.98 7.35 -5.38
CA LYS A 14 16.72 7.05 -3.97
C LYS A 14 15.49 7.85 -3.55
N PRO A 15 14.29 7.24 -3.44
CA PRO A 15 13.11 7.96 -2.97
C PRO A 15 13.30 8.42 -1.51
N SER A 16 12.68 9.54 -1.14
CA SER A 16 12.64 9.97 0.26
C SER A 16 11.78 9.00 1.06
N SER A 17 12.13 8.74 2.32
CA SER A 17 11.35 7.90 3.25
C SER A 17 9.95 8.45 3.55
N THR A 18 9.65 9.66 3.11
CA THR A 18 8.41 10.39 3.39
C THR A 18 7.38 10.32 2.27
N ASN A 19 7.77 9.94 1.06
CA ASN A 19 6.86 9.91 -0.09
C ASN A 19 6.38 8.48 -0.35
N GLN A 20 5.08 8.27 -0.10
CA GLN A 20 4.37 7.00 -0.20
C GLN A 20 4.35 6.38 -1.61
N SER A 21 4.82 7.11 -2.63
CA SER A 21 5.02 6.56 -3.98
C SER A 21 6.11 7.30 -4.77
N LEU A 22 6.71 6.60 -5.74
CA LEU A 22 7.66 7.14 -6.72
C LEU A 22 7.08 6.95 -8.12
N GLU A 23 6.94 8.03 -8.89
CA GLU A 23 6.55 7.96 -10.30
C GLU A 23 7.78 8.08 -11.20
N LEU A 24 7.96 7.09 -12.08
CA LEU A 24 9.00 7.05 -13.10
C LEU A 24 8.34 7.24 -14.46
N SER A 25 8.69 8.30 -15.17
CA SER A 25 8.13 8.62 -16.49
C SER A 25 9.24 8.65 -17.54
N ALA A 26 9.00 8.00 -18.67
CA ALA A 26 9.86 8.04 -19.85
C ALA A 26 9.09 8.64 -21.02
N ASN A 27 9.63 9.67 -21.65
CA ASN A 27 9.06 10.31 -22.83
C ASN A 27 10.13 10.39 -23.91
N PHE A 28 9.74 10.14 -25.16
CA PHE A 28 10.60 10.20 -26.33
C PHE A 28 9.88 10.93 -27.45
N THR A 29 10.62 11.80 -28.15
CA THR A 29 10.18 12.46 -29.38
C THR A 29 11.31 12.34 -30.38
N ASP A 30 11.04 11.81 -31.57
CA ASP A 30 12.02 11.81 -32.67
C ASP A 30 12.10 13.20 -33.35
N LEU A 31 12.91 13.32 -34.39
CA LEU A 31 13.09 14.60 -35.10
C LEU A 31 12.06 14.82 -36.23
N GLY A 32 11.13 13.88 -36.46
CA GLY A 32 10.35 13.83 -37.69
C GLY A 32 11.21 13.60 -38.94
N ALA A 33 10.67 13.86 -40.12
CA ALA A 33 11.45 13.79 -41.36
C ALA A 33 12.11 15.13 -41.73
N TYR A 34 13.18 15.07 -42.52
CA TYR A 34 13.85 16.24 -43.10
C TYR A 34 12.84 17.21 -43.75
N GLU A 35 13.06 18.51 -43.57
CA GLU A 35 12.18 19.59 -44.06
C GLU A 35 10.72 19.48 -43.58
N GLY A 36 10.46 18.78 -42.47
CA GLY A 36 9.10 18.65 -41.93
C GLY A 36 8.16 17.80 -42.78
N LYS A 37 8.70 16.97 -43.70
CA LYS A 37 7.89 16.08 -44.55
C LYS A 37 7.11 15.01 -43.78
N ALA A 38 7.46 14.81 -42.51
CA ALA A 38 6.68 14.06 -41.54
C ALA A 38 6.82 14.74 -40.18
N THR A 39 5.72 14.85 -39.45
CA THR A 39 5.72 15.36 -38.07
C THR A 39 6.50 14.43 -37.15
N PRO A 40 7.19 14.96 -36.12
CA PRO A 40 7.80 14.15 -35.09
C PRO A 40 6.82 13.16 -34.46
N LEU A 41 7.30 11.94 -34.20
CA LEU A 41 6.59 10.95 -33.40
C LEU A 41 6.98 11.11 -31.94
N SER A 42 5.98 11.27 -31.08
CA SER A 42 6.14 11.30 -29.63
C SER A 42 5.46 10.10 -28.98
N GLY A 43 6.09 9.57 -27.94
CA GLY A 43 5.53 8.52 -27.10
C GLY A 43 6.05 8.62 -25.68
N GLY A 44 5.30 8.09 -24.72
CA GLY A 44 5.74 8.06 -23.33
C GLY A 44 4.98 7.03 -22.50
N THR A 45 5.53 6.73 -21.33
CA THR A 45 4.93 5.83 -20.34
C THR A 45 5.33 6.26 -18.93
N SER A 46 4.53 5.92 -17.93
CA SER A 46 4.90 6.06 -16.54
C SER A 46 4.56 4.83 -15.71
N ILE A 47 5.35 4.59 -14.67
CA ILE A 47 5.06 3.60 -13.63
C ILE A 47 5.08 4.29 -12.27
N ARG A 48 4.12 3.92 -11.41
CA ARG A 48 4.10 4.33 -10.00
C ARG A 48 4.51 3.16 -9.12
N LEU A 49 5.57 3.37 -8.36
CA LEU A 49 6.13 2.43 -7.39
C LEU A 49 5.64 2.82 -5.99
N HIS A 50 5.32 1.82 -5.18
CA HIS A 50 5.00 2.00 -3.76
C HIS A 50 6.07 1.29 -2.93
N PRO A 51 6.45 1.82 -1.76
CA PRO A 51 7.24 1.04 -0.81
C PRO A 51 6.43 -0.19 -0.39
N ARG A 52 7.13 -1.29 -0.10
CA ARG A 52 6.48 -2.53 0.34
C ARG A 52 5.91 -2.40 1.74
N THR A 53 6.61 -1.66 2.62
CA THR A 53 6.12 -1.30 3.95
C THR A 53 5.47 0.07 3.90
N ILE A 54 4.26 0.17 4.45
CA ILE A 54 3.46 1.39 4.56
C ILE A 54 3.10 1.59 6.02
N GLU A 55 3.36 2.77 6.55
CA GLU A 55 2.95 3.13 7.91
C GLU A 55 1.42 3.17 7.99
N ALA A 56 0.86 2.56 9.03
CA ALA A 56 -0.58 2.36 9.14
C ALA A 56 -1.33 3.70 9.27
N GLU A 57 -0.70 4.71 9.84
CA GLU A 57 -1.27 6.06 10.01
C GLU A 57 -1.31 6.89 8.72
N THR A 58 -0.84 6.35 7.59
CA THR A 58 -0.82 7.06 6.30
C THR A 58 -2.08 6.85 5.47
N PHE A 59 -3.13 6.26 6.05
CA PHE A 59 -4.42 6.09 5.38
C PHE A 59 -4.99 7.43 4.87
N SER A 60 -5.75 7.37 3.78
CA SER A 60 -6.40 8.53 3.16
C SER A 60 -7.81 8.78 3.68
N SER A 61 -8.50 7.72 4.08
CA SER A 61 -9.86 7.76 4.61
C SER A 61 -10.04 6.68 5.68
N HIS A 62 -10.94 6.92 6.62
CA HIS A 62 -11.19 5.98 7.72
C HIS A 62 -12.60 6.17 8.29
N LYS A 63 -13.04 5.19 9.08
CA LYS A 63 -14.22 5.31 9.95
C LYS A 63 -13.86 4.86 11.35
N GLY A 64 -13.50 5.81 12.21
CA GLY A 64 -13.42 5.62 13.66
C GLY A 64 -12.02 5.62 14.28
N PRO A 65 -11.01 4.87 13.77
CA PRO A 65 -9.68 4.82 14.37
C PRO A 65 -9.03 6.19 14.49
N GLN A 66 -8.08 6.31 15.41
CA GLN A 66 -7.33 7.53 15.67
C GLN A 66 -5.84 7.28 15.46
N ILE A 67 -5.10 8.34 15.10
CA ILE A 67 -3.65 8.30 15.01
C ILE A 67 -3.10 8.71 16.38
N PHE A 68 -2.17 7.91 16.90
CA PHE A 68 -1.41 8.20 18.11
C PHE A 68 0.06 8.43 17.74
N ASP A 69 0.69 9.37 18.42
CA ASP A 69 2.09 9.76 18.20
C ASP A 69 2.72 10.00 19.57
N GLY A 70 3.65 9.14 19.96
CA GLY A 70 4.28 9.19 21.27
C GLY A 70 5.33 8.10 21.47
N GLU A 71 6.26 8.31 22.41
CA GLU A 71 7.28 7.31 22.78
C GLU A 71 8.15 6.82 21.60
N GLY A 72 8.30 7.65 20.56
CA GLY A 72 9.09 7.32 19.37
C GLY A 72 8.37 6.41 18.37
N LEU A 73 7.07 6.20 18.52
CA LEU A 73 6.24 5.41 17.60
C LEU A 73 4.96 6.17 17.24
N LYS A 74 4.62 6.15 15.95
CA LYS A 74 3.35 6.64 15.45
C LYS A 74 2.56 5.45 14.92
N PHE A 75 1.28 5.38 15.27
CA PHE A 75 0.47 4.20 14.99
C PHE A 75 -1.02 4.53 14.94
N VAL A 76 -1.83 3.61 14.41
CA VAL A 76 -3.29 3.68 14.43
C VAL A 76 -3.81 2.92 15.64
N GLY A 77 -4.65 3.55 16.44
CA GLY A 77 -5.29 2.95 17.62
C GLY A 77 -6.77 3.32 17.73
N ALA A 78 -7.35 3.10 18.91
CA ALA A 78 -8.78 3.27 19.17
C ALA A 78 -9.67 2.54 18.13
N ILE A 79 -9.18 1.38 17.65
CA ILE A 79 -9.89 0.55 16.68
C ILE A 79 -10.99 -0.22 17.41
N ASN A 80 -12.23 -0.05 16.96
CA ASN A 80 -13.40 -0.73 17.51
C ASN A 80 -14.05 -1.63 16.45
N HIS A 81 -15.06 -2.40 16.86
CA HIS A 81 -15.83 -3.20 15.91
C HIS A 81 -16.41 -2.34 14.77
N SER A 82 -16.29 -2.83 13.54
CA SER A 82 -16.73 -2.18 12.29
C SER A 82 -15.99 -0.89 11.93
N HIS A 83 -14.83 -0.62 12.57
CA HIS A 83 -13.91 0.41 12.13
C HIS A 83 -13.10 -0.05 10.90
N TRP A 84 -12.64 0.91 10.10
CA TRP A 84 -11.78 0.64 8.94
C TRP A 84 -10.87 1.82 8.61
N ILE A 85 -9.79 1.53 7.88
CA ILE A 85 -8.85 2.48 7.25
C ILE A 85 -8.63 2.10 5.78
N GLU A 86 -8.37 3.09 4.92
CA GLU A 86 -8.25 2.89 3.47
C GLU A 86 -7.10 3.69 2.83
N TYR A 87 -6.41 3.04 1.89
CA TYR A 87 -5.27 3.56 1.17
C TYR A 87 -5.52 3.47 -0.34
N PRO A 88 -5.31 4.56 -1.10
CA PRO A 88 -5.65 4.59 -2.51
C PRO A 88 -4.47 4.16 -3.39
N GLY A 89 -4.79 3.60 -4.56
CA GLY A 89 -3.85 3.53 -5.68
C GLY A 89 -2.71 2.51 -5.57
N PHE A 90 -2.93 1.33 -5.00
CA PHE A 90 -1.92 0.27 -4.91
C PHE A 90 -1.91 -0.64 -6.15
N ARG A 91 -0.73 -1.13 -6.54
CA ARG A 91 -0.59 -2.24 -7.50
C ARG A 91 -0.19 -3.49 -6.72
N ILE A 92 -1.07 -4.48 -6.64
CA ILE A 92 -0.87 -5.66 -5.77
C ILE A 92 -0.88 -6.99 -6.51
N LYS A 93 -1.08 -7.03 -7.84
CA LYS A 93 -1.33 -8.27 -8.60
C LYS A 93 -0.33 -9.40 -8.32
N GLU A 94 0.94 -9.05 -8.15
CA GLU A 94 2.06 -9.98 -7.97
C GLU A 94 2.46 -10.17 -6.50
N CYS A 95 1.68 -9.62 -5.55
CA CYS A 95 1.92 -9.87 -4.14
C CYS A 95 1.37 -11.23 -3.74
N GLU A 96 2.10 -11.95 -2.88
CA GLU A 96 1.69 -13.25 -2.36
C GLU A 96 1.16 -13.13 -0.93
N LYS A 97 1.71 -12.21 -0.13
CA LYS A 97 1.39 -12.10 1.28
C LYS A 97 1.28 -10.66 1.75
N PHE A 98 0.54 -10.53 2.83
CA PHE A 98 0.33 -9.30 3.57
C PHE A 98 0.73 -9.50 5.02
N SER A 99 1.72 -8.74 5.47
CA SER A 99 2.17 -8.73 6.87
C SER A 99 1.71 -7.46 7.56
N VAL A 100 1.38 -7.54 8.85
CA VAL A 100 0.98 -6.39 9.67
C VAL A 100 1.68 -6.45 11.01
N ARG A 101 2.22 -5.32 11.46
CA ARG A 101 2.73 -5.15 12.82
C ARG A 101 1.64 -4.53 13.69
N TYR A 102 1.35 -5.18 14.81
CA TYR A 102 0.23 -4.84 15.66
C TYR A 102 0.53 -5.08 17.13
N ALA A 103 -0.25 -4.43 18.00
CA ALA A 103 -0.30 -4.70 19.43
C ALA A 103 -1.76 -4.78 19.88
N SER A 104 -2.09 -5.69 20.78
CA SER A 104 -3.45 -5.83 21.30
C SER A 104 -3.42 -6.22 22.77
N GLY A 105 -3.60 -5.20 23.63
CA GLY A 105 -3.97 -5.38 25.04
C GLY A 105 -5.48 -5.65 25.23
N GLY A 106 -6.27 -5.57 24.16
CA GLY A 106 -7.72 -5.80 24.16
C GLY A 106 -8.12 -7.22 23.79
N ALA A 107 -9.27 -7.34 23.13
CA ALA A 107 -9.87 -8.64 22.76
C ALA A 107 -9.34 -9.23 21.43
N GLY A 108 -8.42 -8.55 20.75
CA GLY A 108 -8.05 -8.87 19.37
C GLY A 108 -9.16 -8.50 18.37
N ALA A 109 -8.92 -8.80 17.10
CA ALA A 109 -9.83 -8.46 16.01
C ALA A 109 -9.78 -9.50 14.90
N LYS A 110 -10.87 -9.67 14.17
CA LYS A 110 -10.77 -10.17 12.80
C LYS A 110 -10.46 -9.00 11.87
N ILE A 111 -9.35 -9.10 11.13
CA ILE A 111 -9.00 -8.19 10.04
C ILE A 111 -9.50 -8.77 8.71
N THR A 112 -10.14 -7.94 7.91
CA THR A 112 -10.49 -8.24 6.51
C THR A 112 -9.87 -7.20 5.61
N ILE A 113 -9.19 -7.65 4.55
CA ILE A 113 -8.52 -6.81 3.58
C ILE A 113 -9.30 -6.91 2.27
N SER A 114 -9.66 -5.77 1.70
CA SER A 114 -10.32 -5.70 0.40
C SER A 114 -9.62 -4.74 -0.55
N ALA A 115 -9.59 -5.10 -1.83
CA ALA A 115 -9.17 -4.25 -2.93
C ALA A 115 -10.41 -3.86 -3.76
N ASN A 116 -10.71 -2.57 -3.86
CA ASN A 116 -11.92 -2.05 -4.54
C ASN A 116 -13.22 -2.74 -4.06
N GLY A 117 -13.29 -3.07 -2.77
CA GLY A 117 -14.42 -3.78 -2.16
C GLY A 117 -14.43 -5.30 -2.34
N GLN A 118 -13.58 -5.87 -3.20
CA GLN A 118 -13.38 -7.32 -3.28
C GLN A 118 -12.47 -7.78 -2.14
N LYS A 119 -12.93 -8.74 -1.34
CA LYS A 119 -12.11 -9.34 -0.29
C LYS A 119 -10.94 -10.13 -0.90
N ILE A 120 -9.73 -9.82 -0.47
CA ILE A 120 -8.49 -10.48 -0.91
C ILE A 120 -7.76 -11.22 0.22
N ALA A 121 -8.11 -10.95 1.48
CA ALA A 121 -7.58 -11.65 2.64
C ALA A 121 -8.46 -11.45 3.88
N ALA A 122 -8.34 -12.37 4.85
CA ALA A 122 -8.82 -12.17 6.21
C ALA A 122 -8.08 -13.09 7.19
N ALA A 123 -7.90 -12.62 8.42
CA ALA A 123 -7.28 -13.40 9.49
C ALA A 123 -7.75 -12.92 10.86
N GLU A 124 -7.47 -13.73 11.89
CA GLU A 124 -7.67 -13.37 13.29
C GLU A 124 -6.38 -12.76 13.86
N ILE A 125 -6.49 -11.55 14.40
CA ILE A 125 -5.48 -10.88 15.21
C ILE A 125 -5.71 -11.31 16.67
N LYS A 126 -4.76 -12.08 17.21
CA LYS A 126 -4.82 -12.54 18.60
C LYS A 126 -4.31 -11.45 19.55
N PRO A 127 -4.77 -11.40 20.82
CA PRO A 127 -4.18 -10.51 21.81
C PRO A 127 -2.69 -10.79 22.00
N THR A 128 -1.86 -9.73 21.94
CA THR A 128 -0.43 -9.83 22.27
C THR A 128 -0.20 -9.78 23.78
N GLY A 129 -1.19 -9.32 24.54
CA GLY A 129 -1.21 -9.28 26.00
C GLY A 129 -0.92 -7.90 26.59
N ASP A 130 -0.45 -6.93 25.79
CA ASP A 130 -0.16 -5.56 26.22
C ASP A 130 -0.29 -4.59 25.02
N TRP A 131 -0.64 -3.33 25.28
CA TRP A 131 -0.78 -2.29 24.25
C TRP A 131 0.54 -1.86 23.60
N ASN A 132 1.66 -2.14 24.26
CA ASN A 132 3.01 -1.85 23.82
C ASN A 132 3.81 -3.11 23.45
N LYS A 133 3.18 -4.29 23.51
CA LYS A 133 3.78 -5.54 23.03
C LYS A 133 3.42 -5.74 21.56
N TRP A 134 4.35 -5.35 20.70
CA TRP A 134 4.21 -5.43 19.25
C TRP A 134 4.63 -6.79 18.70
N GLU A 135 3.78 -7.38 17.88
CA GLU A 135 4.02 -8.62 17.16
C GLU A 135 3.67 -8.43 15.68
N GLU A 136 4.09 -9.39 14.86
CA GLU A 136 3.80 -9.42 13.43
C GLU A 136 2.97 -10.65 13.09
N MET A 137 2.09 -10.51 12.11
CA MET A 137 1.41 -11.65 11.51
C MET A 137 1.35 -11.50 9.99
N THR A 138 1.39 -12.63 9.30
CA THR A 138 1.36 -12.72 7.83
C THR A 138 0.13 -13.45 7.36
N ILE A 139 -0.49 -12.96 6.31
CA ILE A 139 -1.76 -13.43 5.74
C ILE A 139 -1.54 -13.66 4.24
N PRO A 140 -1.90 -14.85 3.70
CA PRO A 140 -1.84 -15.06 2.25
C PRO A 140 -2.87 -14.17 1.55
N LEU A 141 -2.48 -13.63 0.41
CA LEU A 141 -3.36 -12.87 -0.49
C LEU A 141 -3.94 -13.79 -1.56
N VAL A 142 -5.20 -13.57 -1.93
CA VAL A 142 -5.90 -14.32 -2.97
C VAL A 142 -6.71 -13.40 -3.88
N ASP A 143 -6.98 -13.88 -5.10
CA ASP A 143 -7.85 -13.23 -6.07
C ASP A 143 -7.48 -11.76 -6.38
N LEU A 144 -6.19 -11.49 -6.54
CA LEU A 144 -5.69 -10.12 -6.67
C LEU A 144 -6.08 -9.48 -8.01
N PRO A 145 -6.75 -8.31 -7.97
CA PRO A 145 -7.11 -7.57 -9.17
C PRO A 145 -5.89 -6.95 -9.86
N ASP A 146 -6.01 -6.77 -11.17
CA ASP A 146 -5.05 -6.02 -11.98
C ASP A 146 -5.22 -4.51 -11.84
N GLY A 147 -4.16 -3.76 -12.15
CA GLY A 147 -4.20 -2.30 -12.14
C GLY A 147 -4.04 -1.68 -10.74
N LEU A 148 -4.57 -0.47 -10.58
CA LEU A 148 -4.54 0.27 -9.32
C LEU A 148 -5.81 -0.04 -8.52
N VAL A 149 -5.66 -0.27 -7.22
CA VAL A 149 -6.76 -0.55 -6.30
C VAL A 149 -6.68 0.25 -5.02
N ASP A 150 -7.86 0.54 -4.48
CA ASP A 150 -8.01 1.11 -3.15
C ASP A 150 -8.10 -0.06 -2.14
N LEU A 151 -7.13 -0.08 -1.23
CA LEU A 151 -7.00 -1.08 -0.19
C LEU A 151 -7.72 -0.63 1.07
N ARG A 152 -8.63 -1.45 1.57
CA ARG A 152 -9.31 -1.21 2.85
C ARG A 152 -9.03 -2.33 3.84
N LEU A 153 -8.66 -1.94 5.05
CA LEU A 153 -8.53 -2.83 6.21
C LEU A 153 -9.73 -2.60 7.14
N THR A 154 -10.53 -3.63 7.35
CA THR A 154 -11.72 -3.59 8.20
C THR A 154 -11.53 -4.47 9.43
N PHE A 155 -11.86 -3.95 10.61
CA PHE A 155 -11.68 -4.61 11.90
C PHE A 155 -13.03 -4.96 12.51
N THR A 156 -13.20 -6.22 12.92
CA THR A 156 -14.46 -6.70 13.50
C THR A 156 -14.22 -7.56 14.72
N ASN A 157 -14.94 -7.27 15.80
CA ASN A 157 -15.14 -8.17 16.94
C ASN A 157 -16.45 -7.79 17.66
N PRO A 158 -17.60 -8.39 17.31
CA PRO A 158 -18.91 -7.96 17.81
C PRO A 158 -18.98 -7.88 19.34
N GLY A 159 -19.56 -6.79 19.85
CA GLY A 159 -19.67 -6.55 21.29
C GLY A 159 -18.36 -6.20 22.00
N LYS A 160 -17.26 -6.02 21.27
CA LYS A 160 -15.95 -5.59 21.79
C LYS A 160 -15.55 -4.23 21.25
N GLN A 161 -14.72 -3.53 22.02
CA GLN A 161 -14.12 -2.22 21.71
C GLN A 161 -12.64 -2.29 22.09
N HIS A 162 -11.84 -1.33 21.64
CA HIS A 162 -10.39 -1.29 21.83
C HIS A 162 -9.77 -2.62 21.41
N LEU A 163 -9.77 -2.88 20.10
CA LEU A 163 -9.44 -4.18 19.56
C LEU A 163 -7.94 -4.36 19.35
N VAL A 164 -7.28 -3.37 18.73
CA VAL A 164 -5.90 -3.49 18.25
C VAL A 164 -5.30 -2.10 17.97
N ASN A 165 -3.98 -1.99 18.09
CA ASN A 165 -3.15 -0.92 17.53
C ASN A 165 -2.37 -1.47 16.32
N LEU A 166 -2.24 -0.69 15.26
CA LEU A 166 -1.49 -1.03 14.05
C LEU A 166 -0.37 -0.04 13.79
N ASP A 167 0.82 -0.56 13.55
CA ASP A 167 2.01 0.24 13.27
C ASP A 167 2.25 0.36 11.76
N TRP A 168 2.50 -0.76 11.09
CA TRP A 168 2.67 -0.77 9.64
C TRP A 168 2.03 -2.00 8.99
N ILE A 169 1.86 -1.90 7.67
CA ILE A 169 1.46 -2.99 6.77
C ILE A 169 2.57 -3.23 5.75
N HIS A 170 2.71 -4.47 5.29
CA HIS A 170 3.78 -4.88 4.37
C HIS A 170 3.29 -5.85 3.31
N PHE A 171 3.72 -5.64 2.06
CA PHE A 171 3.45 -6.52 0.92
C PHE A 171 4.69 -7.31 0.50
N GLU A 172 4.57 -8.64 0.49
CA GLU A 172 5.55 -9.59 -0.06
C GLU A 172 5.12 -10.05 -1.45
#